data_AF-A0A139H7V2-F1
#
_entry.id   AF-A0A139H7V2-F1
#
_cell.length_a   1.000
_cell.length_b   1.000
_cell.length_c   1.000
_cell.angle_alpha   90.00
_cell.angle_beta   90.00
_cell.angle_gamma   90.00
#
_symmetry.space_group_name_H-M   'P 1'
#
loop_
_entity.id
_entity.type
_entity.pdbx_description
1 polymer ?
#
loop_
_entity_poly.entity_id
_entity_poly.type
_entity_poly.pdbx_seq_one_letter_code
_entity_poly.pdbx_strand_id
1 'polypeptide(L)'
;MAETEPMTSELEVAQEQYLTEACKKENVCDSDDTARPMLEQNNWSVDVAGRVYRQQKLVPPPLSHAETYDTTNPPIVEKKSIVIGLLGTIDRDRDDTASPEGDGWFISDFYLWKHVLKGMGSEQIWMTCLDPQYLCEKYVLGGHGANKSWSDGYIHGRPTAERVVVLDEATLPFAKKDLKLCKETSLLNEYLETLESKFADAQKTNRPIVLLMFGHGDIENCGDKKGGLQIAIEDPSKASQADFLTADKIVDIHSRYPEVRLTLFMTSCYSGYWVATPYFKAAENINIIAGAREWEQTHSWKQSSSLRHAGGVFSSGFLEELKQEPSDPSQHHEAREYQHFVRDLAASVPGLSVDETVERGLASLPSFTPSTTSEKFYARTGYELHHYKKNYDGLKRIPASRMERERDRTGGSSSSSGSYGPGRRLARAVSYLATKYKRSKIGRRK
;
A
#
# COMPACT_ATOMS: atom_id res chain seq x y z
N MET A 1 -64.81 -36.43 0.62
CA MET A 1 -64.01 -35.89 1.73
C MET A 1 -62.78 -35.29 1.09
N ALA A 2 -62.61 -33.97 1.23
CA ALA A 2 -61.56 -33.22 0.56
C ALA A 2 -60.19 -33.57 1.17
N GLU A 3 -59.25 -33.97 0.31
CA GLU A 3 -57.85 -34.13 0.65
C GLU A 3 -57.31 -32.76 1.07
N THR A 4 -56.80 -32.69 2.29
CA THR A 4 -56.09 -31.52 2.80
C THR A 4 -54.68 -31.59 2.22
N GLU A 5 -54.43 -30.81 1.17
CA GLU A 5 -53.08 -30.59 0.67
C GLU A 5 -52.19 -30.00 1.79
N PRO A 6 -50.90 -30.34 1.83
CA PRO A 6 -50.01 -29.94 2.92
C PRO A 6 -49.74 -28.44 2.85
N MET A 7 -50.40 -27.69 3.72
CA MET A 7 -50.28 -26.24 3.95
C MET A 7 -48.83 -25.77 4.26
N THR A 8 -47.90 -26.69 4.44
CA THR A 8 -46.47 -26.42 4.64
C THR A 8 -45.77 -25.93 3.37
N SER A 9 -46.21 -26.35 2.17
CA SER A 9 -45.51 -25.97 0.93
C SER A 9 -45.78 -24.52 0.52
N GLU A 10 -47.00 -24.00 0.69
CA GLU A 10 -47.33 -22.63 0.29
C GLU A 10 -46.63 -21.57 1.17
N LEU A 11 -46.46 -21.88 2.45
CA LEU A 11 -45.83 -20.98 3.42
C LEU A 11 -44.32 -20.91 3.21
N GLU A 12 -43.70 -22.04 2.85
CA GLU A 12 -42.30 -22.11 2.44
C GLU A 12 -42.07 -21.32 1.14
N VAL A 13 -42.92 -21.51 0.12
CA VAL A 13 -42.83 -20.76 -1.15
C VAL A 13 -42.96 -19.25 -0.94
N ALA A 14 -43.88 -18.81 -0.08
CA ALA A 14 -44.05 -17.39 0.24
C ALA A 14 -42.83 -16.80 1.00
N GLN A 15 -42.22 -17.58 1.88
CA GLN A 15 -41.02 -17.18 2.61
C GLN A 15 -39.81 -17.05 1.68
N GLU A 16 -39.62 -17.99 0.76
CA GLU A 16 -38.55 -17.95 -0.24
C GLU A 16 -38.65 -16.71 -1.15
N GLN A 17 -39.85 -16.41 -1.64
CA GLN A 17 -40.10 -15.22 -2.47
C GLN A 17 -39.81 -13.93 -1.71
N TYR A 18 -40.25 -13.82 -0.46
CA TYR A 18 -39.99 -12.64 0.38
C TYR A 18 -38.48 -12.39 0.59
N LEU A 19 -37.72 -13.44 0.89
CA LEU A 19 -36.28 -13.33 1.13
C LEU A 19 -35.50 -13.00 -0.16
N THR A 20 -35.94 -13.54 -1.29
CA THR A 20 -35.37 -13.23 -2.61
C THR A 20 -35.57 -11.75 -2.97
N GLU A 21 -36.77 -11.20 -2.74
CA GLU A 21 -37.05 -9.77 -2.93
C GLU A 21 -36.26 -8.87 -1.97
N ALA A 22 -36.08 -9.30 -0.72
CA ALA A 22 -35.27 -8.58 0.26
C ALA A 22 -33.80 -8.49 -0.17
N CYS A 23 -33.21 -9.58 -0.68
CA CYS A 23 -31.87 -9.59 -1.27
C CYS A 23 -31.73 -8.61 -2.45
N LYS A 24 -32.73 -8.49 -3.32
CA LYS A 24 -32.67 -7.52 -4.42
C LYS A 24 -32.74 -6.07 -3.91
N LYS A 25 -33.66 -5.80 -2.99
CA LYS A 25 -33.95 -4.45 -2.50
C LYS A 25 -32.81 -3.82 -1.70
N GLU A 26 -31.98 -4.64 -1.06
CA GLU A 26 -30.79 -4.18 -0.32
C GLU A 26 -29.53 -4.05 -1.20
N ASN A 27 -29.66 -4.10 -2.53
CA ASN A 27 -28.55 -4.18 -3.49
C ASN A 27 -27.59 -5.34 -3.16
N VAL A 28 -28.13 -6.45 -2.65
CA VAL A 28 -27.38 -7.65 -2.32
C VAL A 28 -27.21 -8.55 -3.53
N CYS A 29 -28.12 -8.58 -4.51
CA CYS A 29 -27.95 -9.28 -5.80
C CYS A 29 -28.63 -8.52 -6.95
N ASP A 30 -28.17 -8.71 -8.19
CA ASP A 30 -28.66 -7.97 -9.37
C ASP A 30 -29.91 -8.61 -10.04
N SER A 31 -30.26 -9.87 -9.74
CA SER A 31 -31.39 -10.59 -10.34
C SER A 31 -31.95 -11.72 -9.47
N ASP A 32 -33.14 -12.24 -9.80
CA ASP A 32 -33.72 -13.42 -9.14
C ASP A 32 -32.86 -14.67 -9.34
N ASP A 33 -32.27 -14.81 -10.53
CA ASP A 33 -31.38 -15.92 -10.90
C ASP A 33 -30.08 -15.93 -10.09
N THR A 34 -29.70 -14.81 -9.47
CA THR A 34 -28.53 -14.71 -8.58
C THR A 34 -28.89 -14.69 -7.10
N ALA A 35 -30.05 -14.13 -6.74
CA ALA A 35 -30.51 -14.01 -5.36
C ALA A 35 -30.88 -15.36 -4.74
N ARG A 36 -31.62 -16.20 -5.46
CA ARG A 36 -32.13 -17.47 -4.92
C ARG A 36 -31.03 -18.51 -4.68
N PRO A 37 -30.12 -18.81 -5.63
CA PRO A 37 -29.03 -19.77 -5.39
C PRO A 37 -28.09 -19.31 -4.27
N MET A 38 -27.86 -18.00 -4.13
CA MET A 38 -27.07 -17.43 -3.03
C MET A 38 -27.74 -17.63 -1.67
N LEU A 39 -29.06 -17.43 -1.60
CA LEU A 39 -29.82 -17.70 -0.37
C LEU A 39 -29.78 -19.19 -0.02
N GLU A 40 -30.01 -20.08 -0.98
CA GLU A 40 -29.98 -21.53 -0.78
C GLU A 40 -28.61 -22.01 -0.25
N GLN A 41 -27.51 -21.54 -0.84
CA GLN A 41 -26.15 -21.87 -0.40
C GLN A 41 -25.79 -21.32 1.00
N ASN A 42 -26.51 -20.31 1.47
CA ASN A 42 -26.24 -19.63 2.74
C ASN A 42 -27.40 -19.79 3.74
N ASN A 43 -28.11 -20.92 3.66
CA ASN A 43 -29.20 -21.29 4.58
C ASN A 43 -30.28 -20.20 4.70
N TRP A 44 -30.64 -19.58 3.57
CA TRP A 44 -31.65 -18.53 3.46
C TRP A 44 -31.39 -17.27 4.32
N SER A 45 -30.13 -17.02 4.69
CA SER A 45 -29.75 -15.81 5.44
C SER A 45 -29.36 -14.67 4.50
N VAL A 46 -30.20 -13.63 4.45
CA VAL A 46 -29.96 -12.40 3.65
C VAL A 46 -28.65 -11.71 4.03
N ASP A 47 -28.32 -11.61 5.32
CA ASP A 47 -27.08 -10.98 5.80
C ASP A 47 -25.82 -11.75 5.38
N VAL A 48 -25.88 -13.09 5.39
CA VAL A 48 -24.75 -13.94 4.99
C VAL A 48 -24.62 -13.92 3.48
N ALA A 49 -25.71 -14.15 2.74
CA ALA A 49 -25.74 -14.08 1.29
C ALA A 49 -25.27 -12.71 0.78
N GLY A 50 -25.66 -11.61 1.43
CA GLY A 50 -25.21 -10.26 1.09
C GLY A 50 -23.74 -9.99 1.36
N ARG A 51 -23.16 -10.56 2.41
CA ARG A 51 -21.70 -10.48 2.62
C ARG A 51 -20.95 -11.29 1.58
N VAL A 52 -21.40 -12.52 1.31
CA VAL A 52 -20.77 -13.41 0.33
C VAL A 52 -20.87 -12.84 -1.08
N TYR A 53 -22.03 -12.35 -1.50
CA TYR A 53 -22.19 -11.73 -2.81
C TYR A 53 -21.34 -10.47 -2.96
N ARG A 54 -21.29 -9.58 -1.96
CA ARG A 54 -20.41 -8.40 -2.01
C ARG A 54 -18.93 -8.81 -2.10
N GLN A 55 -18.52 -9.83 -1.37
CA GLN A 55 -17.18 -10.41 -1.50
C GLN A 55 -16.96 -11.00 -2.91
N GLN A 56 -17.94 -11.69 -3.49
CA GLN A 56 -17.88 -12.26 -4.84
C GLN A 56 -18.01 -11.23 -5.96
N LYS A 57 -18.57 -10.04 -5.71
CA LYS A 57 -18.56 -8.90 -6.66
C LYS A 57 -17.26 -8.11 -6.56
N LEU A 58 -16.60 -8.15 -5.40
CA LEU A 58 -15.25 -7.61 -5.17
C LEU A 58 -14.16 -8.57 -5.66
N VAL A 59 -14.47 -9.87 -5.77
CA VAL A 59 -13.63 -10.86 -6.44
C VAL A 59 -14.04 -10.85 -7.92
N PRO A 60 -13.17 -10.48 -8.87
CA PRO A 60 -13.52 -10.54 -10.29
C PRO A 60 -13.91 -11.98 -10.68
N PRO A 61 -14.72 -12.17 -11.74
CA PRO A 61 -15.10 -13.51 -12.20
C PRO A 61 -13.86 -14.40 -12.35
N PRO A 62 -13.98 -15.73 -12.13
CA PRO A 62 -12.87 -16.63 -12.32
C PRO A 62 -12.34 -16.41 -13.72
N LEU A 63 -11.07 -16.02 -13.74
CA LEU A 63 -10.36 -15.54 -14.88
C LEU A 63 -10.13 -16.71 -15.84
N SER A 64 -11.14 -17.08 -16.64
CA SER A 64 -10.91 -17.77 -17.89
C SER A 64 -10.21 -16.76 -18.80
N HIS A 65 -8.88 -16.70 -18.68
CA HIS A 65 -7.97 -15.77 -19.35
C HIS A 65 -7.84 -14.35 -18.76
N ALA A 66 -7.77 -14.16 -17.44
CA ALA A 66 -6.78 -13.16 -17.04
C ALA A 66 -5.44 -13.81 -17.29
N GLU A 67 -4.79 -13.30 -18.31
CA GLU A 67 -3.35 -13.16 -18.27
C GLU A 67 -3.00 -12.59 -16.88
N THR A 68 -2.55 -13.46 -15.99
CA THR A 68 -1.74 -13.04 -14.86
C THR A 68 -0.59 -12.27 -15.49
N TYR A 69 -0.55 -10.96 -15.27
CA TYR A 69 0.51 -10.11 -15.79
C TYR A 69 1.79 -10.45 -15.02
N ASP A 70 2.46 -11.53 -15.43
CA ASP A 70 3.87 -11.79 -15.16
C ASP A 70 4.64 -10.63 -15.78
N THR A 71 5.08 -9.72 -14.94
CA THR A 71 5.61 -8.44 -15.39
C THR A 71 6.75 -8.06 -14.52
N THR A 72 7.75 -7.47 -15.17
CA THR A 72 9.10 -7.61 -14.69
C THR A 72 9.65 -6.28 -14.13
N ASN A 73 9.59 -5.13 -14.80
CA ASN A 73 10.61 -4.03 -14.67
C ASN A 73 10.91 -3.44 -13.26
N PRO A 74 12.08 -3.65 -12.58
CA PRO A 74 12.59 -2.86 -11.46
C PRO A 74 13.17 -1.52 -11.91
N PRO A 75 13.46 -0.59 -10.99
CA PRO A 75 13.79 0.76 -11.38
C PRO A 75 15.21 0.83 -11.90
N ILE A 76 15.35 1.33 -13.12
CA ILE A 76 16.65 1.59 -13.73
C ILE A 76 17.05 3.01 -13.37
N VAL A 77 18.00 3.14 -12.45
CA VAL A 77 18.68 4.40 -12.17
C VAL A 77 19.97 4.45 -13.00
N GLU A 78 20.04 5.38 -13.93
CA GLU A 78 21.21 5.69 -14.75
C GLU A 78 22.00 6.85 -14.15
N LYS A 79 23.29 6.96 -14.49
CA LYS A 79 24.13 8.12 -14.09
C LYS A 79 23.53 9.47 -14.48
N LYS A 80 22.73 9.50 -15.55
CA LYS A 80 22.04 10.69 -16.03
C LYS A 80 20.59 10.83 -15.54
N SER A 81 20.08 9.88 -14.77
CA SER A 81 18.70 9.92 -14.26
C SER A 81 18.46 11.13 -13.37
N ILE A 82 17.24 11.64 -13.42
CA ILE A 82 16.66 12.51 -12.39
C ILE A 82 15.85 11.61 -11.46
N VAL A 83 16.14 11.62 -10.17
CA VAL A 83 15.38 10.89 -9.14
C VAL A 83 14.49 11.85 -8.38
N ILE A 84 13.20 11.55 -8.27
CA ILE A 84 12.25 12.38 -7.53
C ILE A 84 11.51 11.48 -6.53
N GLY A 85 11.68 11.73 -5.25
CA GLY A 85 10.99 11.03 -4.16
C GLY A 85 9.87 11.89 -3.56
N LEU A 86 8.71 11.30 -3.27
CA LEU A 86 7.57 11.97 -2.64
C LEU A 86 7.08 11.17 -1.43
N LEU A 87 7.04 11.82 -0.27
CA LEU A 87 6.36 11.30 0.93
C LEU A 87 5.05 12.06 1.13
N GLY A 88 3.93 11.37 0.94
CA GLY A 88 2.57 11.92 1.03
C GLY A 88 1.95 11.91 2.43
N THR A 89 2.54 11.21 3.39
CA THR A 89 2.08 11.14 4.79
C THR A 89 2.21 12.48 5.52
N ILE A 90 1.35 12.70 6.52
CA ILE A 90 1.36 13.84 7.45
C ILE A 90 1.52 13.38 8.90
N ASP A 91 1.82 14.33 9.78
CA ASP A 91 1.83 14.10 11.21
C ASP A 91 0.72 14.91 11.89
N ARG A 92 -0.27 14.23 12.43
CA ARG A 92 -1.31 14.88 13.23
C ARG A 92 -0.82 14.95 14.66
N ASP A 93 -0.56 16.17 15.13
CA ASP A 93 0.00 16.42 16.46
C ASP A 93 -0.68 15.68 17.61
N ARG A 94 -1.97 15.38 17.50
CA ARG A 94 -2.75 14.68 18.55
C ARG A 94 -2.82 13.16 18.38
N ASP A 95 -2.61 12.66 17.17
CA ASP A 95 -2.81 11.25 16.83
C ASP A 95 -1.50 10.53 16.54
N ASP A 96 -0.37 11.24 16.59
CA ASP A 96 0.98 10.74 16.35
C ASP A 96 1.08 9.89 15.06
N THR A 97 0.43 10.35 13.99
CA THR A 97 0.27 9.55 12.76
C THR A 97 1.62 9.22 12.12
N ALA A 98 2.60 10.12 12.20
CA ALA A 98 3.94 9.87 11.68
C ALA A 98 4.82 9.01 12.60
N SER A 99 4.31 8.56 13.75
CA SER A 99 5.08 7.72 14.67
C SER A 99 5.44 6.37 14.05
N PRO A 100 6.53 5.72 14.49
CA PRO A 100 6.82 4.32 14.16
C PRO A 100 5.72 3.30 14.52
N GLU A 101 4.71 3.67 15.30
CA GLU A 101 3.51 2.86 15.60
C GLU A 101 2.41 3.01 14.54
N GLY A 102 2.38 4.12 13.81
CA GLY A 102 1.43 4.40 12.74
C GLY A 102 2.08 4.41 11.36
N ASP A 103 1.92 5.53 10.63
CA ASP A 103 2.39 5.73 9.26
C ASP A 103 3.92 5.95 9.16
N GLY A 104 4.65 5.87 10.27
CA GLY A 104 6.10 5.98 10.32
C GLY A 104 6.86 4.96 9.48
N TRP A 105 6.19 3.91 9.00
CA TRP A 105 6.78 2.97 8.06
C TRP A 105 6.96 3.57 6.66
N PHE A 106 6.09 4.48 6.19
CA PHE A 106 6.31 5.21 4.93
C PHE A 106 7.50 6.16 5.03
N ILE A 107 7.66 6.80 6.19
CA ILE A 107 8.85 7.62 6.51
C ILE A 107 10.11 6.74 6.46
N SER A 108 10.03 5.53 6.99
CA SER A 108 11.15 4.59 6.99
C SER A 108 11.53 4.18 5.56
N ASP A 109 10.55 3.89 4.69
CA ASP A 109 10.79 3.58 3.27
C ASP A 109 11.38 4.77 2.51
N PHE A 110 10.82 5.97 2.71
CA PHE A 110 11.30 7.20 2.07
C PHE A 110 12.77 7.45 2.38
N TYR A 111 13.15 7.44 3.67
CA TYR A 111 14.54 7.69 4.05
C TYR A 111 15.46 6.51 3.72
N LEU A 112 14.99 5.27 3.75
CA LEU A 112 15.74 4.12 3.26
C LEU A 112 16.17 4.32 1.80
N TRP A 113 15.21 4.59 0.91
CA TRP A 113 15.50 4.76 -0.51
C TRP A 113 16.37 5.98 -0.77
N LYS A 114 16.21 7.06 0.01
CA LYS A 114 17.10 8.22 -0.02
C LYS A 114 18.55 7.85 0.31
N HIS A 115 18.77 6.99 1.31
CA HIS A 115 20.11 6.49 1.64
C HIS A 115 20.65 5.53 0.58
N VAL A 116 19.85 4.56 0.16
CA VAL A 116 20.23 3.55 -0.83
C VAL A 116 20.63 4.20 -2.16
N LEU A 117 19.92 5.22 -2.60
CA LEU A 117 20.20 5.94 -3.83
C LEU A 117 21.27 7.03 -3.66
N LYS A 118 21.90 7.18 -2.50
CA LYS A 118 22.89 8.25 -2.26
C LYS A 118 23.98 8.26 -3.33
N GLY A 119 24.12 9.41 -4.00
CA GLY A 119 25.11 9.62 -5.07
C GLY A 119 24.74 9.00 -6.42
N MET A 120 23.50 8.53 -6.57
CA MET A 120 22.97 7.95 -7.79
C MET A 120 22.09 8.93 -8.56
N GLY A 121 22.11 8.85 -9.88
CA GLY A 121 21.52 9.85 -10.76
C GLY A 121 22.36 11.12 -10.82
N SER A 122 22.07 11.96 -11.80
CA SER A 122 22.71 13.28 -11.93
C SER A 122 21.99 14.33 -11.10
N GLU A 123 20.77 14.05 -10.64
CA GLU A 123 20.01 14.93 -9.76
C GLU A 123 19.04 14.10 -8.89
N GLN A 124 18.84 14.54 -7.64
CA GLN A 124 17.81 13.99 -6.76
C GLN A 124 17.01 15.12 -6.12
N ILE A 125 15.71 14.91 -6.00
CA ILE A 125 14.78 15.84 -5.36
C ILE A 125 13.86 15.01 -4.46
N TRP A 126 13.89 15.27 -3.16
CA TRP A 126 13.06 14.56 -2.19
C TRP A 126 12.04 15.53 -1.61
N MET A 127 10.75 15.25 -1.76
CA MET A 127 9.66 16.17 -1.41
C MET A 127 8.79 15.59 -0.29
N THR A 128 8.49 16.43 0.71
CA THR A 128 7.61 16.08 1.82
C THR A 128 7.10 17.35 2.51
N CYS A 129 6.05 17.23 3.31
CA CYS A 129 5.63 18.24 4.27
C CYS A 129 6.17 18.00 5.69
N LEU A 130 6.86 16.87 5.93
CA LEU A 130 7.38 16.48 7.23
C LEU A 130 8.85 16.85 7.38
N ASP A 131 9.16 17.80 8.27
CA ASP A 131 10.55 18.14 8.59
C ASP A 131 11.23 16.97 9.34
N PRO A 132 12.32 16.38 8.82
CA PRO A 132 13.06 15.34 9.52
C PRO A 132 13.52 15.75 10.92
N GLN A 133 13.83 17.03 11.14
CA GLN A 133 14.21 17.52 12.46
C GLN A 133 13.02 17.44 13.43
N TYR A 134 11.84 17.89 13.00
CA TYR A 134 10.62 17.75 13.79
C TYR A 134 10.32 16.29 14.14
N LEU A 135 10.42 15.39 13.15
CA LEU A 135 10.22 13.95 13.37
C LEU A 135 11.21 13.38 14.41
N CYS A 136 12.48 13.79 14.36
CA CYS A 136 13.48 13.35 15.35
C CYS A 136 13.19 13.93 16.74
N GLU A 137 12.92 15.23 16.83
CA GLU A 137 12.61 15.89 18.09
C GLU A 137 11.38 15.27 18.76
N LYS A 138 10.32 15.02 18.00
CA LYS A 138 9.09 14.44 18.52
C LYS A 138 9.24 12.97 18.85
N TYR A 139 9.61 12.14 17.87
CA TYR A 139 9.52 10.69 18.01
C TYR A 139 10.79 10.02 18.49
N VAL A 140 11.97 10.59 18.26
CA VAL A 140 13.24 9.97 18.69
C VAL A 140 13.63 10.48 20.06
N LEU A 141 13.58 11.80 20.25
CA LEU A 141 13.94 12.46 21.51
C LEU A 141 12.81 12.53 22.53
N GLY A 142 11.58 12.15 22.15
CA GLY A 142 10.40 12.20 23.03
C GLY A 142 9.91 13.61 23.34
N GLY A 143 10.21 14.57 22.47
CA GLY A 143 9.71 15.94 22.54
C GLY A 143 8.28 16.07 22.01
N HIS A 144 7.78 17.31 21.98
CA HIS A 144 6.50 17.69 21.35
C HIS A 144 5.28 16.88 21.80
N GLY A 145 5.31 16.32 23.02
CA GLY A 145 4.18 15.59 23.60
C GLY A 145 3.91 14.22 22.97
N ALA A 146 4.89 13.62 22.27
CA ALA A 146 4.75 12.29 21.69
C ALA A 146 4.33 11.27 22.76
N ASN A 147 3.39 10.39 22.42
CA ASN A 147 2.94 9.34 23.33
C ASN A 147 4.07 8.36 23.69
N LYS A 148 5.09 8.26 22.83
CA LYS A 148 6.22 7.36 22.99
C LYS A 148 7.46 7.84 22.22
N SER A 149 8.62 7.69 22.86
CA SER A 149 9.94 7.91 22.26
C SER A 149 10.52 6.61 21.70
N TRP A 150 11.24 6.74 20.59
CA TRP A 150 11.90 5.71 19.81
C TRP A 150 13.37 6.06 19.65
N SER A 151 14.14 5.90 20.72
CA SER A 151 15.55 6.28 20.80
C SER A 151 16.45 5.66 19.72
N ASP A 152 16.02 4.55 19.10
CA ASP A 152 16.73 3.93 17.98
C ASP A 152 16.56 4.66 16.64
N GLY A 153 15.73 5.71 16.58
CA GLY A 153 15.35 6.37 15.33
C GLY A 153 14.21 5.67 14.61
N TYR A 154 13.88 6.09 13.40
CA TYR A 154 13.12 5.31 12.41
C TYR A 154 14.01 4.22 11.82
N ILE A 155 13.45 3.04 11.61
CA ILE A 155 14.22 1.84 11.26
C ILE A 155 13.58 1.12 10.09
N HIS A 156 14.38 0.37 9.34
CA HIS A 156 13.92 -0.45 8.24
C HIS A 156 14.50 -1.86 8.31
N GLY A 157 13.68 -2.87 8.00
CA GLY A 157 14.08 -4.27 7.84
C GLY A 157 13.29 -5.25 8.70
N ARG A 158 13.52 -6.54 8.46
CA ARG A 158 12.78 -7.63 9.11
C ARG A 158 12.95 -7.60 10.64
N PRO A 159 11.87 -7.64 11.44
CA PRO A 159 11.96 -7.65 12.90
C PRO A 159 12.79 -8.79 13.49
N THR A 160 12.84 -9.95 12.84
CA THR A 160 13.59 -11.14 13.30
C THR A 160 15.04 -11.16 12.82
N ALA A 161 15.46 -10.18 12.03
CA ALA A 161 16.83 -10.04 11.53
C ALA A 161 17.46 -8.74 12.01
N GLU A 162 18.73 -8.55 11.67
CA GLU A 162 19.38 -7.25 11.81
C GLU A 162 18.67 -6.20 10.95
N ARG A 163 18.50 -5.00 11.49
CA ARG A 163 17.78 -3.88 10.85
C ARG A 163 18.68 -2.66 10.78
N VAL A 164 18.30 -1.70 9.96
CA VAL A 164 19.05 -0.45 9.77
C VAL A 164 18.28 0.75 10.28
N VAL A 165 18.98 1.73 10.84
CA VAL A 165 18.43 3.05 11.20
C VAL A 165 18.47 3.95 9.98
N VAL A 166 17.33 4.51 9.60
CA VAL A 166 17.17 5.31 8.37
C VAL A 166 16.95 6.79 8.67
N LEU A 167 16.43 7.13 9.85
CA LEU A 167 16.33 8.51 10.33
C LEU A 167 16.52 8.55 11.86
N ASP A 168 17.53 9.30 12.29
CA ASP A 168 17.88 9.62 13.67
C ASP A 168 18.69 10.94 13.68
N GLU A 169 19.13 11.39 14.86
CA GLU A 169 19.94 12.60 14.99
C GLU A 169 21.22 12.56 14.15
N ALA A 170 21.87 11.41 14.06
CA ALA A 170 23.13 11.25 13.33
C ALA A 170 22.93 11.36 11.80
N THR A 171 21.77 10.92 11.30
CA THR A 171 21.43 10.94 9.87
C THR A 171 20.72 12.23 9.44
N LEU A 172 20.30 13.11 10.36
CA LEU A 172 19.64 14.39 10.07
C LEU A 172 20.34 15.26 9.02
N PRO A 173 21.68 15.47 9.05
CA PRO A 173 22.35 16.29 8.04
C PRO A 173 22.16 15.74 6.62
N PHE A 174 22.14 14.41 6.47
CA PHE A 174 21.88 13.78 5.18
C PHE A 174 20.39 13.76 4.83
N ALA A 175 19.51 13.57 5.81
CA ALA A 175 18.06 13.60 5.63
C ALA A 175 17.59 14.94 5.02
N LYS A 176 18.19 16.06 5.45
CA LYS A 176 17.91 17.41 4.96
C LYS A 176 18.53 17.73 3.59
N LYS A 177 19.56 17.00 3.17
CA LYS A 177 20.24 17.25 1.88
C LYS A 177 19.30 16.89 0.73
N ASP A 178 19.19 17.79 -0.27
CA ASP A 178 18.35 17.60 -1.46
C ASP A 178 16.85 17.40 -1.14
N LEU A 179 16.43 17.82 0.07
CA LEU A 179 15.06 17.78 0.55
C LEU A 179 14.36 19.12 0.30
N LYS A 180 13.25 19.09 -0.42
CA LYS A 180 12.32 20.20 -0.58
C LYS A 180 11.15 20.03 0.40
N LEU A 181 11.22 20.77 1.51
CA LEU A 181 10.14 20.84 2.50
C LEU A 181 9.03 21.76 1.98
N CYS A 182 7.84 21.21 1.76
CA CYS A 182 6.66 21.93 1.29
C CYS A 182 5.66 22.13 2.44
N LYS A 183 4.68 23.01 2.25
CA LYS A 183 3.52 23.04 3.16
C LYS A 183 2.57 21.90 2.81
N GLU A 184 1.86 21.37 3.80
CA GLU A 184 0.83 20.35 3.59
C GLU A 184 -0.16 20.76 2.48
N THR A 185 -0.66 22.01 2.55
CA THR A 185 -1.63 22.56 1.60
C THR A 185 -1.11 22.75 0.18
N SER A 186 0.21 22.72 -0.05
CA SER A 186 0.81 22.97 -1.37
C SER A 186 1.64 21.79 -1.89
N LEU A 187 1.87 20.74 -1.10
CA LEU A 187 2.75 19.63 -1.45
C LEU A 187 2.39 18.99 -2.80
N LEU A 188 1.11 18.72 -3.05
CA LEU A 188 0.67 18.13 -4.32
C LEU A 188 0.93 19.05 -5.52
N ASN A 189 0.54 20.32 -5.42
CA ASN A 189 0.73 21.28 -6.51
C ASN A 189 2.21 21.53 -6.79
N GLU A 190 3.01 21.74 -5.74
CA GLU A 190 4.46 21.90 -5.87
C GLU A 190 5.14 20.66 -6.44
N TYR A 191 4.64 19.46 -6.12
CA TYR A 191 5.13 18.22 -6.71
C TYR A 191 4.83 18.17 -8.22
N LEU A 192 3.58 18.44 -8.63
CA LEU A 192 3.19 18.46 -10.04
C LEU A 192 3.96 19.51 -10.84
N GLU A 193 4.19 20.70 -10.29
CA GLU A 193 5.03 21.74 -10.90
C GLU A 193 6.48 21.30 -11.04
N THR A 194 7.01 20.61 -10.02
CA THR A 194 8.37 20.06 -10.05
C THR A 194 8.49 18.98 -11.12
N LEU A 195 7.49 18.09 -11.23
CA LEU A 195 7.43 17.07 -12.29
C LEU A 195 7.42 17.72 -13.67
N GLU A 196 6.51 18.65 -13.93
CA GLU A 196 6.40 19.35 -15.21
C GLU A 196 7.75 19.96 -15.63
N SER A 197 8.38 20.69 -14.71
CA SER A 197 9.68 21.31 -14.95
C SER A 197 10.77 20.28 -15.27
N LYS A 198 10.79 19.16 -14.54
CA LYS A 198 11.81 18.12 -14.70
C LYS A 198 11.59 17.26 -15.94
N PHE A 199 10.36 17.04 -16.36
CA PHE A 199 10.05 16.38 -17.64
C PHE A 199 10.50 17.25 -18.82
N ALA A 200 10.27 18.57 -18.75
CA ALA A 200 10.75 19.50 -19.77
C ALA A 200 12.29 19.51 -19.88
N ASP A 201 13.00 19.47 -18.74
CA ASP A 201 14.47 19.34 -18.73
C ASP A 201 14.94 17.98 -19.26
N ALA A 202 14.30 16.90 -18.80
CA ALA A 202 14.60 15.53 -19.17
C ALA A 202 14.50 15.29 -20.68
N GLN A 203 13.47 15.82 -21.33
CA GLN A 203 13.32 15.70 -22.78
C GLN A 203 14.46 16.41 -23.52
N LYS A 204 14.78 17.66 -23.13
CA LYS A 204 15.85 18.45 -23.75
C LYS A 204 17.22 17.81 -23.61
N THR A 205 17.45 17.11 -22.50
CA THR A 205 18.76 16.55 -22.13
C THR A 205 18.83 15.03 -22.29
N ASN A 206 17.76 14.39 -22.76
CA ASN A 206 17.62 12.93 -22.87
C ASN A 206 17.97 12.22 -21.55
N ARG A 207 17.46 12.73 -20.42
CA ARG A 207 17.64 12.15 -19.08
C ARG A 207 16.38 11.36 -18.70
N PRO A 208 16.49 10.09 -18.28
CA PRO A 208 15.34 9.36 -17.74
C PRO A 208 14.94 9.90 -16.37
N ILE A 209 13.67 9.71 -16.00
CA ILE A 209 13.12 10.10 -14.70
C ILE A 209 12.72 8.85 -13.91
N VAL A 210 13.09 8.82 -12.64
CA VAL A 210 12.68 7.80 -11.66
C VAL A 210 11.87 8.48 -10.56
N LEU A 211 10.60 8.12 -10.44
CA LEU A 211 9.69 8.60 -9.40
C LEU A 211 9.56 7.55 -8.31
N LEU A 212 9.79 7.93 -7.05
CA LEU A 212 9.52 7.09 -5.89
C LEU A 212 8.42 7.74 -5.05
N MET A 213 7.35 7.00 -4.77
CA MET A 213 6.17 7.53 -4.11
C MET A 213 5.79 6.68 -2.89
N PHE A 214 5.70 7.33 -1.74
CA PHE A 214 5.48 6.71 -0.43
C PHE A 214 4.28 7.37 0.25
N GLY A 215 3.26 6.60 0.58
CA GLY A 215 2.06 7.07 1.26
C GLY A 215 0.88 6.15 1.06
N HIS A 216 -0.26 6.51 1.65
CA HIS A 216 -1.49 5.74 1.53
C HIS A 216 -2.08 5.81 0.13
N GLY A 217 -2.54 4.68 -0.39
CA GLY A 217 -3.37 4.63 -1.59
C GLY A 217 -4.85 4.59 -1.22
N ASP A 218 -5.68 5.17 -2.09
CA ASP A 218 -7.13 5.25 -1.92
C ASP A 218 -7.85 4.98 -3.23
N ILE A 219 -8.74 3.99 -3.23
CA ILE A 219 -9.55 3.64 -4.39
C ILE A 219 -11.02 4.04 -4.26
N GLU A 220 -11.48 4.33 -3.03
CA GLU A 220 -12.88 4.61 -2.73
C GLU A 220 -13.20 6.10 -2.88
N ASN A 221 -12.31 6.96 -2.41
CA ASN A 221 -12.49 8.42 -2.40
C ASN A 221 -11.89 9.10 -3.63
N CYS A 222 -11.03 8.39 -4.37
CA CYS A 222 -10.53 8.83 -5.67
C CYS A 222 -11.56 8.47 -6.76
N GLY A 223 -12.46 9.41 -7.06
CA GLY A 223 -13.60 9.29 -7.99
C GLY A 223 -13.39 8.43 -9.25
N ASP A 224 -14.50 7.88 -9.76
CA ASP A 224 -14.54 6.93 -10.89
C ASP A 224 -13.65 5.68 -10.72
N LYS A 225 -13.30 5.30 -9.48
CA LYS A 225 -12.41 4.17 -9.15
C LYS A 225 -11.01 4.30 -9.76
N LYS A 226 -10.48 5.52 -9.84
CA LYS A 226 -9.19 5.78 -10.53
C LYS A 226 -7.93 5.51 -9.71
N GLY A 227 -8.05 5.10 -8.44
CA GLY A 227 -6.93 4.80 -7.55
C GLY A 227 -5.93 5.96 -7.39
N GLY A 228 -5.92 6.62 -6.24
CA GLY A 228 -5.06 7.77 -5.98
C GLY A 228 -4.07 7.53 -4.84
N LEU A 229 -2.97 8.26 -4.84
CA LEU A 229 -2.08 8.39 -3.69
C LEU A 229 -2.52 9.62 -2.87
N GLN A 230 -2.69 9.43 -1.57
CA GLN A 230 -3.02 10.49 -0.62
C GLN A 230 -1.78 11.37 -0.40
N ILE A 231 -1.88 12.64 -0.78
CA ILE A 231 -0.82 13.62 -0.60
C ILE A 231 -1.28 14.69 0.39
N ALA A 232 -0.71 14.66 1.59
CA ALA A 232 -1.04 15.57 2.66
C ALA A 232 -2.53 15.59 3.07
N ILE A 233 -3.21 14.44 2.98
CA ILE A 233 -4.65 14.33 3.26
C ILE A 233 -4.88 13.89 4.71
N GLU A 234 -5.60 14.70 5.47
CA GLU A 234 -6.01 14.38 6.84
C GLU A 234 -7.26 13.48 6.88
N ASP A 235 -8.27 13.76 6.07
CA ASP A 235 -9.50 12.98 6.08
C ASP A 235 -9.89 12.62 4.64
N PRO A 236 -9.57 11.40 4.19
CA PRO A 236 -9.89 10.96 2.83
C PRO A 236 -11.38 11.06 2.51
N SER A 237 -12.26 10.95 3.51
CA SER A 237 -13.72 11.07 3.31
C SER A 237 -14.18 12.50 3.01
N LYS A 238 -13.33 13.50 3.28
CA LYS A 238 -13.57 14.91 2.99
C LYS A 238 -12.73 15.43 1.83
N ALA A 239 -11.77 14.63 1.37
CA ALA A 239 -10.90 15.00 0.27
C ALA A 239 -11.68 14.96 -1.05
N SER A 240 -11.38 15.92 -1.91
CA SER A 240 -11.82 15.90 -3.30
C SER A 240 -10.82 15.10 -4.14
N GLN A 241 -11.23 14.66 -5.34
CA GLN A 241 -10.33 14.01 -6.29
C GLN A 241 -9.10 14.88 -6.63
N ALA A 242 -9.23 16.21 -6.56
CA ALA A 242 -8.14 17.13 -6.82
C ALA A 242 -7.00 17.00 -5.79
N ASP A 243 -7.27 16.49 -4.60
CA ASP A 243 -6.31 16.36 -3.49
C ASP A 243 -5.47 15.08 -3.57
N PHE A 244 -5.84 14.14 -4.45
CA PHE A 244 -5.09 12.91 -4.69
C PHE A 244 -4.10 13.08 -5.84
N LEU A 245 -2.91 12.49 -5.72
CA LEU A 245 -2.07 12.26 -6.89
C LEU A 245 -2.61 11.04 -7.63
N THR A 246 -2.95 11.18 -8.90
CA THR A 246 -3.63 10.16 -9.70
C THR A 246 -2.84 9.85 -10.98
N ALA A 247 -3.09 8.66 -11.55
CA ALA A 247 -2.43 8.21 -12.77
C ALA A 247 -2.57 9.20 -13.93
N ASP A 248 -3.76 9.76 -14.12
CA ASP A 248 -4.07 10.73 -15.17
C ASP A 248 -3.28 12.03 -15.03
N LYS A 249 -2.99 12.51 -13.81
CA LYS A 249 -2.15 13.69 -13.61
C LYS A 249 -0.70 13.46 -14.07
N ILE A 250 -0.15 12.26 -13.83
CA ILE A 250 1.19 11.90 -14.30
C ILE A 250 1.20 11.70 -15.82
N VAL A 251 0.17 11.04 -16.37
CA VAL A 251 0.05 10.80 -17.81
C VAL A 251 -0.17 12.10 -18.57
N ASP A 252 -0.94 13.05 -18.05
CA ASP A 252 -1.11 14.38 -18.64
C ASP A 252 0.21 15.12 -18.77
N ILE A 253 1.05 15.10 -17.73
CA ILE A 253 2.42 15.63 -17.78
C ILE A 253 3.25 14.86 -18.81
N HIS A 254 3.31 13.53 -18.74
CA HIS A 254 4.12 12.72 -19.65
C HIS A 254 3.73 12.89 -21.12
N SER A 255 2.44 13.04 -21.42
CA SER A 255 1.92 13.22 -22.79
C SER A 255 2.47 14.47 -23.49
N ARG A 256 2.86 15.48 -22.72
CA ARG A 256 3.53 16.70 -23.21
C ARG A 256 5.03 16.48 -23.48
N TYR A 257 5.60 15.40 -22.95
CA TYR A 257 7.01 15.04 -23.07
C TYR A 257 7.21 13.54 -23.41
N PRO A 258 6.66 13.05 -24.53
CA PRO A 258 6.51 11.62 -24.81
C PRO A 258 7.84 10.86 -24.94
N GLU A 259 8.95 11.57 -25.20
CA GLU A 259 10.30 10.98 -25.32
C GLU A 259 10.95 10.71 -23.95
N VAL A 260 10.39 11.24 -22.86
CA VAL A 260 10.92 11.03 -21.52
C VAL A 260 10.69 9.58 -21.09
N ARG A 261 11.79 8.86 -20.86
CA ARG A 261 11.73 7.55 -20.21
C ARG A 261 11.45 7.72 -18.74
N LEU A 262 10.37 7.11 -18.27
CA LEU A 262 9.84 7.26 -16.93
C LEU A 262 9.79 5.89 -16.23
N THR A 263 10.19 5.88 -14.97
CA THR A 263 10.05 4.72 -14.07
C THR A 263 9.33 5.18 -12.81
N LEU A 264 8.25 4.50 -12.42
CA LEU A 264 7.49 4.75 -11.21
C LEU A 264 7.73 3.60 -10.23
N PHE A 265 8.10 3.92 -8.99
CA PHE A 265 8.21 3.00 -7.86
C PHE A 265 7.25 3.43 -6.76
N MET A 266 6.29 2.57 -6.42
CA MET A 266 5.20 2.88 -5.50
C MET A 266 5.12 1.84 -4.39
N THR A 267 5.15 2.31 -3.14
CA THR A 267 4.93 1.45 -1.96
C THR A 267 3.51 1.56 -1.43
N SER A 268 2.60 2.21 -2.16
CA SER A 268 1.24 2.52 -1.71
C SER A 268 0.26 1.38 -1.94
N CYS A 269 -0.79 1.32 -1.11
CA CYS A 269 -1.93 0.43 -1.31
C CYS A 269 -2.54 0.65 -2.71
N TYR A 270 -3.09 -0.42 -3.31
CA TYR A 270 -3.78 -0.37 -4.61
C TYR A 270 -2.90 0.14 -5.76
N SER A 271 -1.58 0.20 -5.59
CA SER A 271 -0.65 0.70 -6.61
C SER A 271 -0.69 -0.12 -7.89
N GLY A 272 -1.12 -1.38 -7.86
CA GLY A 272 -1.33 -2.19 -9.06
C GLY A 272 -2.43 -1.66 -9.97
N TYR A 273 -3.31 -0.77 -9.50
CA TYR A 273 -4.30 -0.09 -10.35
C TYR A 273 -3.60 0.78 -11.39
N TRP A 274 -2.48 1.39 -11.01
CA TRP A 274 -1.65 2.19 -11.91
C TRP A 274 -0.96 1.34 -12.97
N VAL A 275 -0.78 0.04 -12.72
CA VAL A 275 -0.28 -0.91 -13.69
C VAL A 275 -1.39 -1.41 -14.63
N ALA A 276 -2.57 -1.72 -14.06
CA ALA A 276 -3.68 -2.32 -14.79
C ALA A 276 -4.42 -1.32 -15.70
N THR A 277 -4.39 -0.03 -15.36
CA THR A 277 -5.12 1.02 -16.05
C THR A 277 -4.64 1.23 -17.49
N PRO A 278 -5.54 1.49 -18.47
CA PRO A 278 -5.16 1.76 -19.85
C PRO A 278 -4.31 3.02 -20.02
N TYR A 279 -4.29 3.93 -19.03
CA TYR A 279 -3.53 5.19 -19.12
C TYR A 279 -2.04 5.00 -19.41
N PHE A 280 -1.45 3.91 -18.93
CA PHE A 280 -0.03 3.61 -19.12
C PHE A 280 0.24 2.52 -20.17
N LYS A 281 -0.79 1.80 -20.63
CA LYS A 281 -0.65 0.69 -21.60
C LYS A 281 -0.22 1.14 -23.00
N ALA A 282 -0.42 2.42 -23.34
CA ALA A 282 -0.06 2.97 -24.64
C ALA A 282 1.35 3.60 -24.69
N ALA A 283 2.05 3.70 -23.56
CA ALA A 283 3.31 4.44 -23.45
C ALA A 283 4.51 3.48 -23.29
N GLU A 284 5.20 3.19 -24.39
CA GLU A 284 6.40 2.33 -24.40
C GLU A 284 7.55 2.87 -23.51
N ASN A 285 7.51 4.15 -23.16
CA ASN A 285 8.51 4.83 -22.35
C ASN A 285 8.21 4.86 -20.85
N ILE A 286 7.18 4.16 -20.37
CA ILE A 286 6.81 4.16 -18.94
C ILE A 286 6.93 2.77 -18.33
N ASN A 287 7.72 2.66 -17.26
CA ASN A 287 7.80 1.49 -16.41
C ASN A 287 7.16 1.75 -15.06
N ILE A 288 6.36 0.83 -14.54
CA ILE A 288 5.73 0.96 -13.21
C ILE A 288 6.09 -0.26 -12.37
N ILE A 289 6.41 0.01 -11.12
CA ILE A 289 6.72 -0.94 -10.05
C ILE A 289 5.79 -0.62 -8.89
N ALA A 290 4.83 -1.49 -8.65
CA ALA A 290 3.81 -1.34 -7.63
C ALA A 290 3.99 -2.40 -6.55
N GLY A 291 3.96 -1.99 -5.29
CA GLY A 291 4.10 -2.88 -4.13
C GLY A 291 2.88 -3.78 -3.85
N ALA A 292 1.76 -3.55 -4.53
CA ALA A 292 0.53 -4.35 -4.42
C ALA A 292 -0.18 -4.50 -5.77
N ARG A 293 -1.08 -5.49 -5.87
CA ARG A 293 -2.04 -5.60 -6.98
C ARG A 293 -3.14 -4.54 -6.89
N GLU A 294 -3.93 -4.44 -7.96
CA GLU A 294 -4.98 -3.44 -8.16
C GLU A 294 -5.94 -3.30 -6.97
N TRP A 295 -6.30 -4.42 -6.33
CA TRP A 295 -7.30 -4.47 -5.26
C TRP A 295 -6.69 -4.84 -3.91
N GLU A 296 -5.36 -4.79 -3.78
CA GLU A 296 -4.63 -5.23 -2.58
C GLU A 296 -3.98 -4.04 -1.86
N GLN A 297 -3.90 -4.13 -0.53
CA GLN A 297 -3.19 -3.15 0.30
C GLN A 297 -1.72 -3.55 0.42
N THR A 298 -0.82 -2.58 0.45
CA THR A 298 0.59 -2.81 0.80
C THR A 298 0.75 -2.90 2.31
N HIS A 299 1.73 -3.67 2.77
CA HIS A 299 1.93 -3.92 4.20
C HIS A 299 3.30 -3.48 4.70
N SER A 300 3.31 -2.90 5.91
CA SER A 300 4.49 -2.75 6.73
C SER A 300 4.90 -4.08 7.36
N TRP A 301 6.14 -4.17 7.85
CA TRP A 301 6.51 -5.27 8.73
C TRP A 301 5.58 -5.35 9.95
N LYS A 302 5.30 -6.58 10.40
CA LYS A 302 4.55 -6.81 11.64
C LYS A 302 5.15 -5.98 12.76
N GLN A 303 4.26 -5.35 13.51
CA GLN A 303 4.61 -4.59 14.68
C GLN A 303 5.44 -5.47 15.62
N SER A 304 6.68 -5.06 15.89
CA SER A 304 7.57 -5.80 16.79
C SER A 304 7.04 -5.80 18.22
N SER A 305 7.66 -6.56 19.13
CA SER A 305 7.36 -6.50 20.57
C SER A 305 7.56 -5.10 21.19
N SER A 306 8.40 -4.27 20.56
CA SER A 306 8.54 -2.86 20.91
C SER A 306 7.39 -1.99 20.39
N LEU A 307 6.37 -2.57 19.78
CA LEU A 307 5.21 -1.93 19.18
C LEU A 307 5.51 -1.06 17.94
N ARG A 308 6.68 -1.15 17.31
CA ARG A 308 6.98 -0.38 16.08
C ARG A 308 6.93 -1.21 14.80
N HIS A 309 6.57 -0.53 13.72
CA HIS A 309 6.85 -0.93 12.34
C HIS A 309 8.31 -0.60 11.94
N ALA A 310 8.83 -1.34 10.98
CA ALA A 310 10.20 -1.25 10.51
C ALA A 310 10.25 -1.14 8.97
N GLY A 311 9.44 -0.24 8.42
CA GLY A 311 9.28 -0.06 6.96
C GLY A 311 8.35 -1.07 6.30
N GLY A 312 8.28 -0.99 4.98
CA GLY A 312 7.47 -1.79 4.08
C GLY A 312 8.11 -3.13 3.74
N VAL A 313 7.27 -4.18 3.65
CA VAL A 313 7.71 -5.51 3.20
C VAL A 313 8.20 -5.45 1.75
N PHE A 314 7.53 -4.67 0.91
CA PHE A 314 7.89 -4.50 -0.50
C PHE A 314 9.29 -3.90 -0.67
N SER A 315 9.58 -2.75 -0.05
CA SER A 315 10.91 -2.13 -0.06
C SER A 315 12.00 -3.07 0.46
N SER A 316 11.66 -3.90 1.46
CA SER A 316 12.58 -4.89 2.03
C SER A 316 12.88 -6.01 1.04
N GLY A 317 11.86 -6.68 0.50
CA GLY A 317 12.05 -7.76 -0.47
C GLY A 317 12.77 -7.27 -1.72
N PHE A 318 12.43 -6.07 -2.18
CA PHE A 318 13.10 -5.43 -3.30
C PHE A 318 14.61 -5.28 -3.05
N LEU A 319 15.00 -4.74 -1.90
CA LEU A 319 16.41 -4.60 -1.54
C LEU A 319 17.11 -5.93 -1.30
N GLU A 320 16.44 -6.93 -0.71
CA GLU A 320 17.02 -8.27 -0.55
C GLU A 320 17.38 -8.87 -1.91
N GLU A 321 16.49 -8.78 -2.89
CA GLU A 321 16.79 -9.26 -4.23
C GLU A 321 17.91 -8.46 -4.91
N LEU A 322 17.95 -7.14 -4.74
CA LEU A 322 19.08 -6.33 -5.25
C LEU A 322 20.42 -6.73 -4.64
N LYS A 323 20.44 -7.21 -3.40
CA LYS A 323 21.66 -7.59 -2.67
C LYS A 323 22.16 -8.99 -3.00
N GLN A 324 21.31 -9.87 -3.55
CA GLN A 324 21.68 -11.25 -3.91
C GLN A 324 22.55 -11.33 -5.18
N GLU A 325 22.62 -10.23 -5.92
CA GLU A 325 23.27 -10.17 -7.20
C GLU A 325 24.80 -9.93 -7.09
N PRO A 326 25.64 -10.49 -8.00
CA PRO A 326 27.11 -10.47 -7.87
C PRO A 326 27.77 -9.08 -8.00
N SER A 327 28.31 -8.52 -6.92
CA SER A 327 28.79 -7.12 -6.89
C SER A 327 29.90 -6.72 -7.89
N ASP A 328 30.54 -7.67 -8.58
CA ASP A 328 31.62 -7.42 -9.55
C ASP A 328 31.09 -7.38 -11.00
N PRO A 329 31.27 -6.27 -11.74
CA PRO A 329 30.94 -6.20 -13.15
C PRO A 329 31.59 -7.27 -14.05
N SER A 330 32.74 -7.82 -13.66
CA SER A 330 33.38 -8.93 -14.39
C SER A 330 32.55 -10.22 -14.34
N GLN A 331 31.66 -10.35 -13.35
CA GLN A 331 30.75 -11.46 -13.13
C GLN A 331 29.36 -11.23 -13.76
N HIS A 332 29.22 -10.29 -14.72
CA HIS A 332 27.96 -10.08 -15.47
C HIS A 332 27.40 -11.38 -16.08
N HIS A 333 28.25 -12.36 -16.35
CA HIS A 333 27.81 -13.64 -16.88
C HIS A 333 27.03 -14.48 -15.84
N GLU A 334 27.28 -14.29 -14.55
CA GLU A 334 26.61 -14.92 -13.41
C GLU A 334 25.34 -14.18 -12.97
N ALA A 335 25.14 -12.95 -13.46
CA ALA A 335 23.93 -12.18 -13.19
C ALA A 335 22.68 -12.91 -13.66
N ARG A 336 21.61 -12.84 -12.85
CA ARG A 336 20.31 -13.41 -13.23
C ARG A 336 19.79 -12.70 -14.47
N GLU A 337 19.12 -13.49 -15.31
CA GLU A 337 18.23 -12.91 -16.30
C GLU A 337 17.16 -12.10 -15.60
N TYR A 338 16.79 -11.06 -16.29
CA TYR A 338 15.91 -10.04 -15.79
C TYR A 338 14.54 -10.59 -15.32
N GLN A 339 13.98 -11.53 -16.07
CA GLN A 339 12.73 -12.21 -15.71
C GLN A 339 12.87 -13.07 -14.44
N HIS A 340 14.04 -13.64 -14.19
CA HIS A 340 14.30 -14.44 -13.00
C HIS A 340 14.35 -13.58 -11.74
N PHE A 341 15.03 -12.43 -11.76
CA PHE A 341 15.04 -11.49 -10.63
C PHE A 341 13.62 -11.16 -10.15
N VAL A 342 12.71 -10.91 -11.08
CA VAL A 342 11.35 -10.47 -10.76
C VAL A 342 10.49 -11.62 -10.29
N ARG A 343 10.60 -12.78 -10.92
CA ARG A 343 9.96 -14.00 -10.44
C ARG A 343 10.38 -14.28 -8.99
N ASP A 344 11.67 -14.15 -8.70
CA ASP A 344 12.22 -14.42 -7.37
C ASP A 344 11.77 -13.34 -6.37
N LEU A 345 11.69 -12.06 -6.76
CA LEU A 345 11.08 -10.98 -5.96
C LEU A 345 9.59 -11.25 -5.66
N ALA A 346 8.81 -11.61 -6.68
CA ALA A 346 7.40 -11.94 -6.53
C ALA A 346 7.19 -13.17 -5.64
N ALA A 347 8.13 -14.11 -5.62
CA ALA A 347 8.13 -15.27 -4.74
C ALA A 347 8.60 -14.93 -3.31
N SER A 348 9.54 -14.00 -3.14
CA SER A 348 10.12 -13.66 -1.84
C SER A 348 9.21 -12.75 -1.01
N VAL A 349 8.49 -11.82 -1.62
CA VAL A 349 7.59 -10.88 -0.90
C VAL A 349 6.50 -11.61 -0.08
N PRO A 350 5.80 -12.63 -0.61
CA PRO A 350 4.91 -13.47 0.19
C PRO A 350 5.64 -14.18 1.33
N GLY A 351 6.84 -14.72 1.04
CA GLY A 351 7.74 -15.39 1.99
C GLY A 351 8.19 -14.52 3.17
N LEU A 352 8.34 -13.21 2.94
CA LEU A 352 8.63 -12.22 3.96
C LEU A 352 7.40 -11.85 4.80
N SER A 353 6.20 -12.17 4.32
CA SER A 353 4.91 -11.93 4.98
C SER A 353 4.39 -13.14 5.79
N VAL A 354 5.18 -14.22 5.94
CA VAL A 354 4.68 -15.55 6.37
C VAL A 354 4.45 -15.71 7.87
N ASP A 355 4.83 -14.78 8.74
CA ASP A 355 4.64 -14.96 10.19
C ASP A 355 3.20 -14.60 10.66
N GLU A 356 2.16 -15.21 10.03
CA GLU A 356 0.69 -15.23 10.30
C GLU A 356 -0.21 -14.53 9.26
N THR A 357 0.31 -13.73 8.34
CA THR A 357 -0.51 -12.93 7.40
C THR A 357 -1.13 -13.80 6.29
N VAL A 358 -0.54 -14.97 6.00
CA VAL A 358 -1.00 -15.91 4.96
C VAL A 358 -2.17 -16.79 5.40
N GLU A 359 -2.34 -17.09 6.71
CA GLU A 359 -3.52 -17.85 7.17
C GLU A 359 -4.86 -17.13 6.87
N ARG A 360 -4.79 -15.85 6.47
CA ARG A 360 -5.95 -15.03 6.07
C ARG A 360 -5.91 -14.53 4.62
N GLY A 361 -4.92 -14.93 3.82
CA GLY A 361 -4.78 -14.46 2.43
C GLY A 361 -4.41 -12.97 2.28
N LEU A 362 -3.64 -12.41 3.22
CA LEU A 362 -3.36 -10.97 3.34
C LEU A 362 -1.93 -10.55 2.93
N ALA A 363 -1.21 -11.34 2.13
CA ALA A 363 0.08 -10.90 1.59
C ALA A 363 -0.13 -10.30 0.19
N SER A 364 0.23 -9.02 0.00
CA SER A 364 0.09 -8.37 -1.30
C SER A 364 1.19 -8.78 -2.26
N LEU A 365 0.81 -9.08 -3.50
CA LEU A 365 1.77 -9.40 -4.54
C LEU A 365 2.18 -8.11 -5.27
N PRO A 366 3.48 -7.90 -5.53
CA PRO A 366 3.90 -6.77 -6.34
C PRO A 366 3.38 -6.89 -7.78
N SER A 367 3.19 -5.75 -8.45
CA SER A 367 2.73 -5.66 -9.84
C SER A 367 3.67 -4.77 -10.65
N PHE A 368 3.89 -5.07 -11.93
CA PHE A 368 4.83 -4.33 -12.77
C PHE A 368 4.27 -4.09 -14.18
N THR A 369 4.86 -3.20 -14.98
CA THR A 369 4.55 -3.15 -16.42
C THR A 369 5.23 -4.30 -17.18
N PRO A 370 4.60 -4.86 -18.22
CA PRO A 370 5.19 -5.92 -19.02
C PRO A 370 6.45 -5.48 -19.76
N SER A 371 7.49 -6.32 -19.75
CA SER A 371 8.61 -6.25 -20.68
C SER A 371 9.07 -7.66 -21.05
N THR A 372 9.33 -7.87 -22.33
CA THR A 372 9.82 -9.14 -22.89
C THR A 372 11.35 -9.21 -22.97
N THR A 373 12.07 -8.28 -22.33
CA THR A 373 13.54 -8.26 -22.41
C THR A 373 14.17 -9.47 -21.71
N SER A 374 15.06 -10.17 -22.42
CA SER A 374 15.91 -11.25 -21.90
C SER A 374 17.30 -10.74 -21.48
N GLU A 375 17.48 -9.43 -21.35
CA GLU A 375 18.74 -8.84 -20.91
C GLU A 375 19.12 -9.32 -19.50
N LYS A 376 20.42 -9.34 -19.21
CA LYS A 376 20.89 -9.62 -17.85
C LYS A 376 20.66 -8.41 -16.96
N PHE A 377 20.38 -8.66 -15.69
CA PHE A 377 20.02 -7.61 -14.75
C PHE A 377 21.08 -6.48 -14.68
N TYR A 378 22.37 -6.83 -14.71
CA TYR A 378 23.49 -5.89 -14.70
C TYR A 378 23.64 -5.06 -15.98
N ALA A 379 23.19 -5.56 -17.12
CA ALA A 379 23.25 -4.81 -18.37
C ALA A 379 22.25 -3.63 -18.36
N ARG A 380 21.20 -3.73 -17.54
CA ARG A 380 20.15 -2.71 -17.40
C ARG A 380 20.39 -1.74 -16.26
N THR A 381 21.10 -2.14 -15.19
CA THR A 381 21.32 -1.26 -14.04
C THR A 381 22.38 -0.21 -14.37
N GLY A 382 21.96 1.04 -14.52
CA GLY A 382 22.89 2.12 -14.87
C GLY A 382 23.91 2.47 -13.77
N TYR A 383 23.65 2.03 -12.53
CA TYR A 383 24.65 1.93 -11.46
C TYR A 383 24.83 0.47 -11.06
N GLU A 384 26.09 0.11 -10.78
CA GLU A 384 26.44 -1.22 -10.27
C GLU A 384 25.73 -1.52 -8.95
N LEU A 385 25.25 -2.75 -8.78
CA LEU A 385 24.48 -3.15 -7.60
C LEU A 385 25.23 -3.03 -6.28
N HIS A 386 26.57 -3.05 -6.35
CA HIS A 386 27.41 -2.75 -5.20
C HIS A 386 27.13 -1.35 -4.61
N HIS A 387 26.63 -0.38 -5.39
CA HIS A 387 26.28 0.94 -4.88
C HIS A 387 25.09 0.86 -3.93
N TYR A 388 24.02 0.17 -4.32
CA TYR A 388 22.83 -0.04 -3.49
C TYR A 388 23.22 -0.76 -2.21
N LYS A 389 23.97 -1.86 -2.33
CA LYS A 389 24.43 -2.66 -1.19
C LYS A 389 25.36 -1.85 -0.27
N LYS A 390 26.36 -1.15 -0.82
CA LYS A 390 27.31 -0.32 -0.06
C LYS A 390 26.59 0.79 0.72
N ASN A 391 25.65 1.47 0.08
CA ASN A 391 24.88 2.53 0.72
C ASN A 391 23.98 1.97 1.83
N TYR A 392 23.32 0.83 1.60
CA TYR A 392 22.54 0.13 2.61
C TYR A 392 23.41 -0.34 3.79
N ASP A 393 24.55 -0.97 3.50
CA ASP A 393 25.46 -1.51 4.51
C ASP A 393 26.15 -0.42 5.35
N GLY A 394 26.23 0.79 4.81
CA GLY A 394 26.75 1.97 5.50
C GLY A 394 25.80 2.55 6.55
N LEU A 395 24.56 2.05 6.65
CA LEU A 395 23.61 2.48 7.67
C LEU A 395 23.92 1.85 9.03
N LYS A 396 23.62 2.60 10.09
CA LYS A 396 23.74 2.11 11.47
C LYS A 396 22.83 0.89 11.65
N ARG A 397 23.38 -0.18 12.21
CA ARG A 397 22.68 -1.45 12.42
C ARG A 397 22.14 -1.56 13.84
N ILE A 398 21.00 -2.21 13.97
CA ILE A 398 20.41 -2.59 15.25
C ILE A 398 20.02 -4.07 15.22
N PRO A 399 20.08 -4.76 16.36
CA PRO A 399 19.75 -6.19 16.43
C PRO A 399 18.27 -6.45 16.14
N ALA A 400 17.97 -7.72 15.91
CA ALA A 400 16.59 -8.22 15.83
C ALA A 400 15.77 -7.81 17.06
N SER A 401 14.48 -7.57 16.83
CA SER A 401 13.51 -7.40 17.90
C SER A 401 13.35 -8.71 18.67
N ARG A 402 13.22 -8.59 19.99
CA ARG A 402 12.88 -9.74 20.84
C ARG A 402 11.41 -10.10 20.61
N MET A 403 11.09 -11.09 19.76
CA MET A 403 9.69 -11.51 19.56
C MET A 403 9.07 -11.90 20.91
N GLU A 404 7.85 -11.44 21.22
CA GLU A 404 7.10 -12.02 22.33
C GLU A 404 6.89 -13.49 21.97
N ARG A 405 7.52 -14.41 22.72
CA ARG A 405 7.10 -15.82 22.68
C ARG A 405 5.62 -15.83 22.98
N GLU A 406 4.85 -16.53 22.15
CA GLU A 406 3.46 -16.89 22.45
C GLU A 406 3.39 -17.25 23.92
N ARG A 407 2.67 -16.44 24.72
CA ARG A 407 2.35 -16.85 26.08
C ARG A 407 1.53 -18.11 25.94
N ASP A 408 2.13 -19.23 26.31
CA ASP A 408 1.47 -20.50 26.57
C ASP A 408 0.14 -20.23 27.27
N ARG A 409 -0.96 -20.33 26.52
CA ARG A 409 -2.31 -20.27 27.06
C ARG A 409 -2.65 -21.62 27.68
N THR A 410 -1.95 -21.95 28.75
CA THR A 410 -2.46 -22.86 29.78
C THR A 410 -2.61 -22.06 31.07
N GLY A 411 -3.84 -21.62 31.33
CA GLY A 411 -4.33 -21.34 32.68
C GLY A 411 -4.43 -19.87 33.08
N GLY A 412 -5.62 -19.51 33.57
CA GLY A 412 -5.74 -18.52 34.64
C GLY A 412 -6.39 -17.19 34.26
N SER A 413 -7.70 -17.12 34.42
CA SER A 413 -8.50 -15.89 34.49
C SER A 413 -7.95 -14.88 35.49
N SER A 414 -7.88 -13.59 35.13
CA SER A 414 -8.67 -12.50 35.75
C SER A 414 -8.23 -11.07 35.36
N SER A 415 -9.25 -10.22 35.21
CA SER A 415 -9.29 -8.75 35.16
C SER A 415 -8.50 -7.98 34.09
N SER A 416 -9.10 -7.84 32.91
CA SER A 416 -8.80 -6.78 31.93
C SER A 416 -9.79 -5.61 32.05
N SER A 417 -9.30 -4.46 32.49
CA SER A 417 -9.98 -3.16 32.37
C SER A 417 -9.51 -2.44 31.10
N GLY A 418 -10.45 -2.18 30.19
CA GLY A 418 -10.54 -0.95 29.38
C GLY A 418 -9.60 -0.74 28.19
N SER A 419 -9.86 -1.40 27.06
CA SER A 419 -9.49 -0.91 25.72
C SER A 419 -10.74 -0.87 24.83
N TYR A 420 -11.00 0.28 24.21
CA TYR A 420 -12.19 0.58 23.41
C TYR A 420 -12.07 -0.01 22.00
N GLY A 421 -12.57 -1.24 21.83
CA GLY A 421 -12.65 -1.90 20.53
C GLY A 421 -13.83 -1.44 19.64
N PRO A 422 -13.72 -1.59 18.30
CA PRO A 422 -14.73 -1.19 17.31
C PRO A 422 -16.09 -1.91 17.43
N GLY A 423 -16.17 -3.01 18.18
CA GLY A 423 -17.42 -3.75 18.41
C GLY A 423 -18.50 -3.00 19.19
N ARG A 424 -18.15 -2.01 20.04
CA ARG A 424 -19.16 -1.23 20.80
C ARG A 424 -19.81 -0.10 19.97
N ARG A 425 -19.18 0.36 18.89
CA ARG A 425 -19.82 1.30 17.94
C ARG A 425 -20.95 0.61 17.18
N LEU A 426 -20.76 -0.66 16.79
CA LEU A 426 -21.79 -1.47 16.15
C LEU A 426 -22.97 -1.76 17.10
N ALA A 427 -22.70 -2.13 18.36
CA ALA A 427 -23.76 -2.40 19.34
C ALA A 427 -24.60 -1.16 19.69
N ARG A 428 -23.98 0.04 19.77
CA ARG A 428 -24.71 1.30 19.97
C ARG A 428 -25.49 1.74 18.73
N ALA A 429 -24.95 1.54 17.53
CA ALA A 429 -25.64 1.81 16.27
C ALA A 429 -26.84 0.89 16.07
N VAL A 430 -26.70 -0.41 16.37
CA VAL A 430 -27.79 -1.40 16.31
C VAL A 430 -28.86 -1.10 17.37
N SER A 431 -28.47 -0.73 18.60
CA SER A 431 -29.44 -0.33 19.65
C SER A 431 -30.14 0.99 19.32
N TYR A 432 -29.47 1.94 18.67
CA TYR A 432 -30.05 3.21 18.20
C TYR A 432 -31.05 2.98 17.04
N LEU A 433 -30.71 2.12 16.08
CA LEU A 433 -31.57 1.77 14.95
C LEU A 433 -32.78 0.92 15.39
N ALA A 434 -32.60 0.00 16.33
CA ALA A 434 -33.70 -0.77 16.92
C ALA A 434 -34.68 0.13 17.72
N THR A 435 -34.17 1.15 18.40
CA THR A 435 -34.99 2.14 19.13
C THR A 435 -35.73 3.07 18.17
N LYS A 436 -35.09 3.47 17.05
CA LYS A 436 -35.71 4.27 15.98
C LYS A 436 -36.80 3.50 15.24
N TYR A 437 -36.61 2.21 15.01
CA TYR A 437 -37.60 1.30 14.41
C TYR A 437 -38.80 1.03 15.34
N LYS A 438 -38.58 0.84 16.65
CA LYS A 438 -39.68 0.72 17.61
C LYS A 438 -40.50 2.01 17.74
N ARG A 439 -39.87 3.19 17.68
CA ARG A 439 -40.56 4.49 17.69
C ARG A 439 -41.38 4.75 16.42
N SER A 440 -40.93 4.28 15.25
CA SER A 440 -41.67 4.46 13.99
C SER A 440 -42.92 3.57 13.86
N LYS A 441 -43.00 2.44 14.59
CA LYS A 441 -44.20 1.59 14.64
C LYS A 441 -45.24 1.98 15.70
N ILE A 442 -44.86 2.72 16.74
CA ILE A 442 -45.80 3.18 17.78
C ILE A 442 -46.57 4.44 17.33
N GLY A 443 -46.05 5.20 16.37
CA GLY A 443 -46.71 6.39 15.80
C GLY A 443 -47.76 6.13 14.70
N ARG A 444 -48.07 4.87 14.36
CA ARG A 444 -49.07 4.49 13.33
C ARG A 444 -50.18 3.60 13.88
N ARG A 445 -50.68 3.94 15.07
CA ARG A 445 -52.02 3.56 15.53
C ARG A 445 -52.75 4.80 16.02
N LYS A 446 -53.35 5.52 15.09
CA LYS A 446 -54.70 6.09 15.15
C LYS A 446 -55.19 6.25 13.73
#